data_AF-W9IHD8-F1
#
_entry.id   AF-W9IHD8-F1
#
_cell.length_a   1.000
_cell.length_b   1.000
_cell.length_c   1.000
_cell.angle_alpha   90.00
_cell.angle_beta   90.00
_cell.angle_gamma   90.00
#
_symmetry.space_group_name_H-M   'P 1'
#
loop_
_entity.id
_entity.type
_entity.pdbx_description
1 polymer ?
#
loop_
_entity_poly.entity_id
_entity_poly.type
_entity_poly.pdbx_seq_one_letter_code
_entity_poly.pdbx_strand_id
1 'polypeptide(L)'
;MGFTTATEMHQRRSELISITTGSKNLDTLLAGGIETGSVTELFGEFRTGKSQICHTLAVTCQLPFDMGGGEGKCMYIDTEGTFRPVRLLGVANRFGLSGEEVLDNVAYARAYNSDHQLQLLNQAAAMMCETRFSLLIVDSATSLYRTDFCGRGELSNRQTHLAKFMRTLQRLADEFGIAVVITNQVVAQVDGGPSAMFNPDPKKPIGGNIIAHASTTRISLKKGRGETRIAKIYDSPCLPESDTLFAIGEEGIGDPAPKDMEKD
;
A
#
# COMPACT_ATOMS: atom_id res chain seq x y z
N MET A 1 -23.93 9.11 -2.49
CA MET A 1 -24.21 10.50 -2.06
C MET A 1 -24.72 11.30 -3.26
N GLY A 2 -25.59 12.29 -3.05
CA GLY A 2 -26.05 13.22 -4.10
C GLY A 2 -25.10 14.40 -4.29
N PHE A 3 -25.51 15.40 -5.09
CA PHE A 3 -24.75 16.65 -5.28
C PHE A 3 -24.64 17.45 -3.97
N THR A 4 -23.46 18.02 -3.71
CA THR A 4 -23.14 18.90 -2.57
C THR A 4 -22.14 19.97 -3.01
N THR A 5 -21.90 20.99 -2.20
CA THR A 5 -20.94 22.07 -2.50
C THR A 5 -19.50 21.60 -2.36
N ALA A 6 -18.59 22.22 -3.13
CA ALA A 6 -17.16 21.94 -3.02
C ALA A 6 -16.60 22.26 -1.62
N THR A 7 -17.16 23.27 -0.94
CA THR A 7 -16.79 23.64 0.43
C THR A 7 -17.11 22.53 1.43
N GLU A 8 -18.32 21.96 1.37
CA GLU A 8 -18.69 20.81 2.22
C GLU A 8 -17.79 19.60 1.96
N MET A 9 -17.44 19.33 0.69
CA MET A 9 -16.51 18.26 0.34
C MET A 9 -15.10 18.51 0.89
N HIS A 10 -14.61 19.75 0.82
CA HIS A 10 -13.30 20.11 1.37
C HIS A 10 -13.26 19.93 2.89
N GLN A 11 -14.30 20.38 3.60
CA GLN A 11 -14.41 20.22 5.05
C GLN A 11 -14.37 18.73 5.45
N ARG A 12 -15.19 17.88 4.80
CA ARG A 12 -15.18 16.43 5.06
C ARG A 12 -13.83 15.78 4.79
N ARG A 13 -13.14 16.20 3.73
CA ARG A 13 -11.79 15.70 3.42
C ARG A 13 -10.73 16.17 4.42
N SER A 14 -10.88 17.36 4.99
CA SER A 14 -9.95 17.86 6.02
C SER A 14 -10.04 17.09 7.35
N GLU A 15 -11.12 16.35 7.55
CA GLU A 15 -11.35 15.49 8.71
C GLU A 15 -10.92 14.02 8.48
N LEU A 16 -10.43 13.68 7.28
CA LEU A 16 -9.93 12.34 6.98
C LEU A 16 -8.67 12.04 7.79
N ILE A 17 -8.64 10.83 8.35
CA ILE A 17 -7.48 10.33 9.10
C ILE A 17 -6.42 9.89 8.10
N SER A 18 -5.15 10.14 8.43
CA SER A 18 -4.00 9.58 7.73
C SER A 18 -3.19 8.72 8.69
N ILE A 19 -2.75 7.54 8.23
CA ILE A 19 -1.98 6.59 9.04
C ILE A 19 -0.49 6.85 8.82
N THR A 20 0.25 7.13 9.89
CA THR A 20 1.71 7.31 9.84
C THR A 20 2.40 6.08 9.27
N THR A 21 3.39 6.31 8.42
CA THR A 21 4.27 5.30 7.86
C THR A 21 5.39 4.88 8.83
N GLY A 22 5.53 5.59 9.96
CA GLY A 22 6.64 5.43 10.91
C GLY A 22 7.91 6.20 10.52
N SER A 23 7.94 6.86 9.36
CA SER A 23 9.03 7.74 8.92
C SER A 23 8.50 9.15 8.71
N LYS A 24 9.13 10.15 9.34
CA LYS A 24 8.76 11.56 9.17
C LYS A 24 8.97 12.01 7.72
N ASN A 25 10.00 11.48 7.07
CA ASN A 25 10.29 11.78 5.67
C ASN A 25 9.15 11.29 4.75
N LEU A 26 8.68 10.06 4.94
CA LEU A 26 7.56 9.51 4.16
C LEU A 26 6.24 10.20 4.51
N ASP A 27 5.98 10.50 5.77
CA ASP A 27 4.77 11.20 6.18
C ASP A 27 4.74 12.61 5.60
N THR A 28 5.89 13.30 5.53
CA THR A 28 6.01 14.60 4.87
C THR A 28 5.75 14.50 3.38
N LEU A 29 6.32 13.48 2.70
CA LEU A 29 6.08 13.21 1.29
C LEU A 29 4.58 12.99 1.00
N LEU A 30 3.87 12.35 1.93
CA LEU A 30 2.45 12.01 1.81
C LEU A 30 1.52 13.03 2.47
N ALA A 31 2.04 14.18 2.90
CA ALA A 31 1.28 15.23 3.59
C ALA A 31 0.49 14.73 4.83
N GLY A 32 1.04 13.76 5.57
CA GLY A 32 0.49 13.26 6.82
C GLY A 32 0.53 11.73 6.97
N GLY A 33 0.71 10.99 5.87
CA GLY A 33 0.77 9.53 5.86
C GLY A 33 -0.18 8.91 4.83
N ILE A 34 -0.61 7.67 5.07
CA ILE A 34 -1.53 6.97 4.16
C ILE A 34 -2.96 7.44 4.43
N GLU A 35 -3.56 8.14 3.47
CA GLU A 35 -4.93 8.66 3.55
C GLU A 35 -5.97 7.52 3.65
N THR A 36 -6.96 7.69 4.53
CA THR A 36 -8.13 6.79 4.62
C THR A 36 -9.18 7.11 3.54
N GLY A 37 -10.02 6.13 3.19
CA GLY A 37 -11.05 6.32 2.15
C GLY A 37 -10.49 6.32 0.71
N SER A 38 -9.23 5.92 0.51
CA SER A 38 -8.62 5.82 -0.80
C SER A 38 -7.72 4.59 -0.93
N VAL A 39 -7.36 4.25 -2.18
CA VAL A 39 -6.45 3.15 -2.50
C VAL A 39 -5.06 3.70 -2.81
N THR A 40 -4.08 3.31 -2.01
CA THR A 40 -2.66 3.62 -2.20
C THR A 40 -1.91 2.41 -2.76
N GLU A 41 -1.23 2.60 -3.91
CA GLU A 41 -0.40 1.58 -4.55
C GLU A 41 1.08 1.79 -4.22
N LEU A 42 1.72 0.75 -3.68
CA LEU A 42 3.18 0.66 -3.52
C LEU A 42 3.76 -0.26 -4.58
N PHE A 43 4.55 0.26 -5.51
CA PHE A 43 5.16 -0.57 -6.55
C PHE A 43 6.67 -0.38 -6.65
N GLY A 44 7.35 -1.44 -7.09
CA GLY A 44 8.79 -1.43 -7.25
C GLY A 44 9.36 -2.84 -7.35
N GLU A 45 10.67 -2.92 -7.54
CA GLU A 45 11.36 -4.20 -7.68
C GLU A 45 11.34 -5.04 -6.41
N PHE A 46 11.82 -6.28 -6.52
CA PHE A 46 12.12 -7.08 -5.35
C PHE A 46 13.09 -6.33 -4.41
N ARG A 47 12.92 -6.52 -3.09
CA ARG A 47 13.78 -5.93 -2.04
C ARG A 47 13.73 -4.39 -1.90
N THR A 48 12.75 -3.71 -2.49
CA THR A 48 12.59 -2.25 -2.35
C THR A 48 11.83 -1.83 -1.09
N GLY A 49 11.27 -2.76 -0.31
CA GLY A 49 10.66 -2.47 0.99
C GLY A 49 9.13 -2.52 1.04
N LYS A 50 8.44 -2.87 -0.04
CA LYS A 50 6.95 -2.96 -0.11
C LYS A 50 6.33 -3.66 1.12
N SER A 51 6.65 -4.94 1.33
CA SER A 51 6.11 -5.69 2.48
C SER A 51 6.60 -5.16 3.84
N GLN A 52 7.76 -4.48 3.91
CA GLN A 52 8.23 -3.88 5.17
C GLN A 52 7.40 -2.65 5.56
N ILE A 53 6.99 -1.85 4.57
CA ILE A 53 6.03 -0.76 4.76
C ILE A 53 4.68 -1.34 5.22
N CYS A 54 4.18 -2.38 4.55
CA CYS A 54 2.95 -3.07 4.94
C CYS A 54 2.98 -3.60 6.38
N HIS A 55 4.06 -4.26 6.80
CA HIS A 55 4.22 -4.73 8.18
C HIS A 55 4.25 -3.58 9.21
N THR A 56 4.85 -2.44 8.85
CA THR A 56 4.89 -1.27 9.74
C THR A 56 3.49 -0.65 9.87
N LEU A 57 2.79 -0.49 8.74
CA LEU A 57 1.42 0.05 8.70
C LEU A 57 0.42 -0.82 9.45
N ALA A 58 0.59 -2.16 9.43
CA ALA A 58 -0.25 -3.08 10.19
C ALA A 58 -0.20 -2.87 11.72
N VAL A 59 0.85 -2.20 12.21
CA VAL A 59 1.00 -1.79 13.62
C VAL A 59 0.60 -0.34 13.80
N THR A 60 1.08 0.59 12.96
CA THR A 60 0.79 2.02 13.15
C THR A 60 -0.68 2.36 12.97
N CYS A 61 -1.45 1.59 12.20
CA CYS A 61 -2.90 1.78 12.07
C CYS A 61 -3.68 1.56 13.38
N GLN A 62 -3.07 0.86 14.35
CA GLN A 62 -3.65 0.56 15.66
C GLN A 62 -3.37 1.66 16.69
N LEU A 63 -2.44 2.59 16.39
CA LEU A 63 -2.09 3.67 17.29
C LEU A 63 -3.28 4.62 17.51
N PRO A 64 -3.29 5.34 18.64
CA PRO A 64 -4.16 6.49 18.87
C PRO A 64 -4.08 7.56 17.77
N PHE A 65 -5.15 8.34 17.58
CA PHE A 65 -5.17 9.40 16.55
C PHE A 65 -4.12 10.49 16.78
N ASP A 66 -3.85 10.85 18.03
CA ASP A 66 -2.83 11.84 18.40
C ASP A 66 -1.39 11.39 18.12
N MET A 67 -1.18 10.08 17.92
CA MET A 67 0.07 9.48 17.46
C MET A 67 0.10 9.20 15.95
N GLY A 68 -0.90 9.66 15.20
CA GLY A 68 -1.00 9.42 13.75
C GLY A 68 -1.48 8.02 13.38
N GLY A 69 -2.16 7.32 14.29
CA GLY A 69 -2.81 6.04 13.98
C GLY A 69 -4.28 6.18 13.57
N GLY A 70 -4.93 5.04 13.38
CA GLY A 70 -6.33 4.95 12.97
C GLY A 70 -7.30 4.41 14.04
N GLU A 71 -6.79 4.08 15.24
CA GLU A 71 -7.53 3.42 16.32
C GLU A 71 -8.38 2.24 15.83
N GLY A 72 -7.78 1.40 14.99
CA GLY A 72 -8.50 0.29 14.36
C GLY A 72 -7.62 -0.90 14.07
N LYS A 73 -8.26 -2.05 13.88
CA LYS A 73 -7.61 -3.30 13.50
C LYS A 73 -7.06 -3.23 12.07
N CYS A 74 -6.12 -4.13 11.76
CA CYS A 74 -5.60 -4.31 10.42
C CYS A 74 -6.14 -5.60 9.80
N MET A 75 -6.47 -5.55 8.51
CA MET A 75 -6.73 -6.74 7.71
C MET A 75 -5.62 -6.93 6.68
N TYR A 76 -5.06 -8.14 6.60
CA TYR A 76 -3.91 -8.44 5.75
C TYR A 76 -4.22 -9.63 4.85
N ILE A 77 -4.34 -9.37 3.55
CA ILE A 77 -4.49 -10.41 2.52
C ILE A 77 -3.12 -10.62 1.87
N ASP A 78 -2.53 -11.77 2.13
CA ASP A 78 -1.22 -12.16 1.62
C ASP A 78 -1.37 -13.14 0.44
N THR A 79 -0.71 -12.84 -0.66
CA THR A 79 -0.71 -13.68 -1.86
C THR A 79 0.67 -14.31 -2.11
N GLU A 80 1.72 -13.78 -1.49
CA GLU A 80 3.10 -14.23 -1.72
C GLU A 80 3.61 -15.17 -0.60
N GLY A 81 2.92 -15.21 0.54
CA GLY A 81 3.33 -16.00 1.71
C GLY A 81 4.48 -15.36 2.49
N THR A 82 4.65 -14.04 2.35
CA THR A 82 5.75 -13.27 2.94
C THR A 82 5.40 -12.61 4.27
N PHE A 83 4.17 -12.75 4.75
CA PHE A 83 3.78 -12.26 6.06
C PHE A 83 4.57 -12.97 7.17
N ARG A 84 5.21 -12.19 8.05
CA ARG A 84 6.00 -12.70 9.17
C ARG A 84 5.61 -11.94 10.45
N PRO A 85 4.78 -12.52 11.33
CA PRO A 85 4.31 -11.86 12.56
C PRO A 85 5.44 -11.30 13.43
N VAL A 86 6.60 -11.97 13.46
CA VAL A 86 7.78 -11.48 14.20
C VAL A 86 8.24 -10.08 13.79
N ARG A 87 7.97 -9.65 12.54
CA ARG A 87 8.29 -8.30 12.09
C ARG A 87 7.39 -7.24 12.72
N LEU A 88 6.15 -7.58 13.09
CA LEU A 88 5.23 -6.66 13.77
C LEU A 88 5.69 -6.42 15.20
N LEU A 89 6.27 -7.42 15.87
CA LEU A 89 6.78 -7.29 17.24
C LEU A 89 7.89 -6.23 17.37
N GLY A 90 8.79 -6.15 16.39
CA GLY A 90 9.83 -5.11 16.35
C GLY A 90 9.23 -3.70 16.26
N VAL A 91 8.17 -3.54 15.47
CA VAL A 91 7.45 -2.26 15.33
C VAL A 91 6.64 -1.96 16.58
N ALA A 92 5.94 -2.95 17.16
CA ALA A 92 5.17 -2.80 18.39
C ALA A 92 6.06 -2.31 19.54
N ASN A 93 7.24 -2.90 19.71
CA ASN A 93 8.21 -2.50 20.72
C ASN A 93 8.62 -1.03 20.57
N ARG A 94 8.89 -0.58 19.33
CA ARG A 94 9.25 0.81 19.05
C ARG A 94 8.17 1.81 19.45
N PHE A 95 6.90 1.45 19.28
CA PHE A 95 5.77 2.29 19.66
C PHE A 95 5.23 2.02 21.07
N GLY A 96 5.89 1.16 21.86
CA GLY A 96 5.48 0.84 23.23
C GLY A 96 4.15 0.10 23.35
N LEU A 97 3.74 -0.62 22.29
CA LEU A 97 2.52 -1.42 22.27
C LEU A 97 2.78 -2.85 22.80
N SER A 98 1.74 -3.48 23.36
CA SER A 98 1.79 -4.90 23.70
C SER A 98 1.85 -5.73 22.43
N GLY A 99 2.91 -6.53 22.27
CA GLY A 99 3.10 -7.36 21.09
C GLY A 99 1.98 -8.38 20.89
N GLU A 100 1.41 -8.93 21.97
CA GLU A 100 0.29 -9.88 21.91
C GLU A 100 -0.98 -9.21 21.38
N GLU A 101 -1.34 -8.05 21.95
CA GLU A 101 -2.51 -7.28 21.51
C GLU A 101 -2.38 -6.81 20.05
N VAL A 102 -1.19 -6.37 19.66
CA VAL A 102 -0.92 -5.98 18.27
C VAL A 102 -1.17 -7.14 17.31
N LEU A 103 -0.74 -8.36 17.66
CA LEU A 103 -0.93 -9.53 16.82
C LEU A 103 -2.41 -9.96 16.75
N ASP A 104 -3.12 -9.93 17.88
CA ASP A 104 -4.56 -10.26 17.93
C ASP A 104 -5.44 -9.27 17.15
N ASN A 105 -4.95 -8.04 16.96
CA ASN A 105 -5.61 -7.00 16.17
C ASN A 105 -5.29 -7.05 14.66
N VAL A 106 -4.55 -8.06 14.19
CA VAL A 106 -4.29 -8.28 12.76
C VAL A 106 -5.02 -9.53 12.24
N ALA A 107 -6.07 -9.32 11.45
CA ALA A 107 -6.75 -10.39 10.74
C ALA A 107 -5.97 -10.78 9.48
N TYR A 108 -5.40 -11.99 9.45
CA TYR A 108 -4.60 -12.50 8.34
C TYR A 108 -5.36 -13.51 7.49
N ALA A 109 -5.29 -13.38 6.17
CA ALA A 109 -5.75 -14.38 5.22
C ALA A 109 -4.74 -14.60 4.09
N ARG A 110 -4.56 -15.85 3.68
CA ARG A 110 -3.74 -16.20 2.51
C ARG A 110 -4.61 -16.53 1.32
N ALA A 111 -4.47 -15.77 0.23
CA ALA A 111 -5.13 -16.08 -1.03
C ALA A 111 -4.24 -17.00 -1.89
N TYR A 112 -4.86 -17.94 -2.59
CA TYR A 112 -4.16 -18.96 -3.40
C TYR A 112 -4.43 -18.84 -4.90
N ASN A 113 -5.44 -18.07 -5.30
CA ASN A 113 -5.80 -17.75 -6.68
C ASN A 113 -6.61 -16.44 -6.72
N SER A 114 -6.81 -15.87 -7.90
CA SER A 114 -7.47 -14.57 -8.10
C SER A 114 -8.93 -14.57 -7.65
N ASP A 115 -9.66 -15.67 -7.82
CA ASP A 115 -11.06 -15.78 -7.41
C ASP A 115 -11.19 -15.80 -5.88
N HIS A 116 -10.33 -16.58 -5.21
CA HIS A 116 -10.24 -16.62 -3.75
C HIS A 116 -9.85 -15.25 -3.19
N GLN A 117 -8.93 -14.53 -3.83
CA GLN A 117 -8.57 -13.16 -3.44
C GLN A 117 -9.78 -12.22 -3.44
N LEU A 118 -10.66 -12.32 -4.45
CA LEU A 118 -11.89 -11.53 -4.52
C LEU A 118 -12.93 -11.99 -3.47
N GLN A 119 -13.04 -13.30 -3.21
CA GLN A 119 -13.93 -13.84 -2.18
C GLN A 119 -13.53 -13.37 -0.77
N LEU A 120 -12.24 -13.27 -0.48
CA LEU A 120 -11.74 -12.75 0.79
C LEU A 120 -12.16 -11.29 1.02
N LEU A 121 -12.35 -10.47 -0.02
CA LEU A 121 -12.90 -9.12 0.14
C LEU A 121 -14.37 -9.10 0.58
N ASN A 122 -15.15 -10.13 0.22
CA ASN A 122 -16.53 -10.23 0.70
C ASN A 122 -16.57 -10.66 2.17
N GLN A 123 -15.66 -11.54 2.58
CA GLN A 123 -15.50 -11.91 4.00
C GLN A 123 -14.96 -10.74 4.82
N ALA A 124 -14.05 -9.95 4.24
CA ALA A 124 -13.55 -8.71 4.81
C ALA A 124 -14.69 -7.75 5.15
N ALA A 125 -15.61 -7.52 4.20
CA ALA A 125 -16.77 -6.67 4.41
C ALA A 125 -17.62 -7.14 5.62
N ALA A 126 -17.84 -8.45 5.76
CA ALA A 126 -18.59 -9.00 6.89
C ALA A 126 -17.88 -8.73 8.24
N MET A 127 -16.57 -8.92 8.31
CA MET A 127 -15.78 -8.63 9.53
C MET A 127 -15.76 -7.14 9.87
N MET A 128 -15.74 -6.26 8.86
CA MET A 128 -15.77 -4.81 9.03
C MET A 128 -17.12 -4.28 9.52
N CYS A 129 -18.21 -5.04 9.35
CA CYS A 129 -19.51 -4.71 9.94
C CYS A 129 -19.55 -4.98 11.46
N GLU A 130 -18.75 -5.93 11.96
CA GLU A 130 -18.76 -6.34 13.36
C GLU A 130 -17.75 -5.58 14.20
N THR A 131 -16.57 -5.28 13.62
CA THR A 131 -15.46 -4.65 14.33
C THR A 131 -14.84 -3.55 13.49
N ARG A 132 -14.29 -2.54 14.15
CA ARG A 132 -13.64 -1.41 13.47
C ARG A 132 -12.26 -1.80 12.95
N PHE A 133 -12.10 -1.73 11.64
CA PHE A 133 -10.80 -1.76 10.97
C PHE A 133 -10.42 -0.34 10.55
N SER A 134 -9.12 -0.04 10.51
CA SER A 134 -8.59 1.22 9.97
C SER A 134 -7.79 1.02 8.68
N LEU A 135 -7.32 -0.21 8.43
CA LEU A 135 -6.44 -0.53 7.32
C LEU A 135 -6.74 -1.91 6.71
N LEU A 136 -6.77 -1.97 5.38
CA LEU A 136 -6.74 -3.20 4.59
C LEU A 136 -5.49 -3.22 3.71
N ILE A 137 -4.68 -4.27 3.86
CA ILE A 137 -3.48 -4.51 3.05
C ILE A 137 -3.72 -5.69 2.11
N VAL A 138 -3.32 -5.54 0.84
CA VAL A 138 -3.22 -6.64 -0.12
C VAL A 138 -1.77 -6.72 -0.64
N ASP A 139 -1.02 -7.72 -0.16
CA ASP A 139 0.39 -7.92 -0.49
C ASP A 139 0.61 -9.27 -1.21
N SER A 140 0.74 -9.33 -2.53
CA SER A 140 0.51 -8.28 -3.53
C SER A 140 -0.81 -8.44 -4.27
N ALA A 141 -1.31 -7.33 -4.83
CA ALA A 141 -2.55 -7.33 -5.59
C ALA A 141 -2.43 -8.04 -6.94
N THR A 142 -1.22 -8.19 -7.49
CA THR A 142 -1.00 -8.64 -8.87
C THR A 142 -0.26 -9.96 -9.03
N SER A 143 0.30 -10.55 -7.97
CA SER A 143 1.07 -11.80 -8.05
C SER A 143 0.26 -12.95 -8.68
N LEU A 144 -0.94 -13.24 -8.16
CA LEU A 144 -1.80 -14.34 -8.60
C LEU A 144 -2.30 -14.14 -10.03
N TYR A 145 -2.54 -12.88 -10.43
CA TYR A 145 -2.96 -12.54 -11.80
C TYR A 145 -1.90 -12.85 -12.86
N ARG A 146 -0.64 -13.06 -12.47
CA ARG A 146 0.43 -13.45 -13.41
C ARG A 146 0.39 -14.93 -13.75
N THR A 147 -0.05 -15.77 -12.82
CA THR A 147 -0.08 -17.22 -12.99
C THR A 147 -1.44 -17.69 -13.47
N ASP A 148 -2.51 -17.07 -12.98
CA ASP A 148 -3.87 -17.54 -13.21
C ASP A 148 -4.39 -17.16 -14.60
N PHE A 149 -3.81 -16.10 -15.20
CA PHE A 149 -4.16 -15.64 -16.53
C PHE A 149 -2.93 -15.63 -17.45
N CYS A 150 -2.82 -16.66 -18.30
CA CYS A 150 -1.61 -16.92 -19.08
C CYS A 150 -1.80 -16.58 -20.57
N GLY A 151 -0.80 -15.90 -21.14
CA GLY A 151 -0.77 -15.54 -22.55
C GLY A 151 -1.66 -14.35 -22.93
N ARG A 152 -1.57 -13.92 -24.20
CA ARG A 152 -2.28 -12.74 -24.69
C ARG A 152 -3.79 -12.94 -24.82
N GLY A 153 -4.25 -14.17 -25.02
CA GLY A 153 -5.67 -14.50 -25.20
C GLY A 153 -6.52 -14.23 -23.95
N GLU A 154 -5.92 -14.35 -22.76
CA GLU A 154 -6.63 -14.17 -21.48
C GLU A 154 -6.52 -12.75 -20.92
N LEU A 155 -5.84 -11.85 -21.65
CA LEU A 155 -5.63 -10.46 -21.22
C LEU A 155 -6.95 -9.77 -20.91
N SER A 156 -7.99 -9.94 -21.75
CA SER A 156 -9.29 -9.34 -21.53
C SER A 156 -9.92 -9.81 -20.21
N ASN A 157 -9.97 -11.12 -19.98
CA ASN A 157 -10.53 -11.72 -18.77
C ASN A 157 -9.78 -11.25 -17.52
N ARG A 158 -8.44 -11.24 -17.58
CA ARG A 158 -7.58 -10.72 -16.51
C ARG A 158 -7.90 -9.27 -16.17
N GLN A 159 -7.99 -8.41 -17.19
CA GLN A 159 -8.30 -6.99 -17.03
C GLN A 159 -9.71 -6.79 -16.44
N THR A 160 -10.71 -7.53 -16.91
CA THR A 160 -12.07 -7.46 -16.34
C THR A 160 -12.11 -7.93 -14.89
N HIS A 161 -11.44 -9.03 -14.55
CA HIS A 161 -11.38 -9.52 -13.18
C HIS A 161 -10.67 -8.53 -12.26
N LEU A 162 -9.52 -8.01 -12.70
CA LEU A 162 -8.75 -7.00 -11.96
C LEU A 162 -9.55 -5.72 -11.73
N ALA A 163 -10.33 -5.25 -12.72
CA ALA A 163 -11.21 -4.10 -12.55
C ALA A 163 -12.27 -4.32 -11.48
N LYS A 164 -12.87 -5.52 -11.42
CA LYS A 164 -13.83 -5.87 -10.37
C LYS A 164 -13.15 -5.85 -9.00
N PHE A 165 -11.96 -6.43 -8.89
CA PHE A 165 -11.18 -6.44 -7.65
C PHE A 165 -10.86 -5.03 -7.15
N MET A 166 -10.29 -4.18 -8.01
CA MET A 166 -9.96 -2.78 -7.66
C MET A 166 -11.20 -1.97 -7.29
N ARG A 167 -12.33 -2.17 -7.97
CA ARG A 167 -13.60 -1.51 -7.63
C ARG A 167 -14.12 -1.95 -6.27
N THR A 168 -14.02 -3.23 -5.94
CA THR A 168 -14.42 -3.74 -4.62
C THR A 168 -13.56 -3.14 -3.52
N LEU A 169 -12.24 -3.02 -3.72
CA LEU A 169 -11.34 -2.35 -2.78
C LEU A 169 -11.74 -0.88 -2.54
N GLN A 170 -11.98 -0.11 -3.60
CA GLN A 170 -12.43 1.28 -3.47
C GLN A 170 -13.77 1.35 -2.73
N ARG A 171 -14.72 0.46 -3.03
CA ARG A 171 -16.00 0.42 -2.31
C ARG A 171 -15.82 0.16 -0.82
N LEU A 172 -14.92 -0.74 -0.43
CA LEU A 172 -14.61 -0.97 0.99
C LEU A 172 -14.00 0.26 1.65
N ALA A 173 -13.10 0.97 0.95
CA ALA A 173 -12.54 2.23 1.42
C ALA A 173 -13.62 3.29 1.65
N ASP A 174 -14.55 3.45 0.70
CA ASP A 174 -15.64 4.42 0.78
C ASP A 174 -16.68 4.09 1.86
N GLU A 175 -17.04 2.81 2.00
CA GLU A 175 -18.11 2.34 2.88
C GLU A 175 -17.68 2.30 4.35
N PHE A 176 -16.47 1.83 4.62
CA PHE A 176 -15.96 1.67 5.98
C PHE A 176 -14.98 2.77 6.41
N GLY A 177 -14.58 3.66 5.49
CA GLY A 177 -13.65 4.76 5.78
C GLY A 177 -12.23 4.28 6.12
N ILE A 178 -11.81 3.14 5.57
CA ILE A 178 -10.49 2.54 5.83
C ILE A 178 -9.45 3.01 4.81
N ALA A 179 -8.18 2.99 5.20
CA ALA A 179 -7.09 3.05 4.24
C ALA A 179 -6.96 1.69 3.53
N VAL A 180 -6.75 1.71 2.21
CA VAL A 180 -6.43 0.50 1.45
C VAL A 180 -5.05 0.63 0.86
N VAL A 181 -4.16 -0.31 1.18
CA VAL A 181 -2.80 -0.36 0.64
C VAL A 181 -2.62 -1.62 -0.17
N ILE A 182 -2.26 -1.46 -1.44
CA ILE A 182 -1.91 -2.58 -2.31
C ILE A 182 -0.44 -2.53 -2.65
N THR A 183 0.21 -3.69 -2.71
CA THR A 183 1.55 -3.78 -3.29
C THR A 183 1.47 -4.31 -4.72
N ASN A 184 2.38 -3.83 -5.56
CA ASN A 184 2.47 -4.24 -6.96
C ASN A 184 3.93 -4.52 -7.36
N GLN A 185 4.08 -5.47 -8.28
CA GLN A 185 5.35 -5.82 -8.88
C GLN A 185 5.58 -5.02 -10.15
N VAL A 186 6.85 -4.93 -10.57
CA VAL A 186 7.23 -4.32 -11.85
C VAL A 186 7.73 -5.37 -12.82
N VAL A 187 7.56 -5.10 -14.11
CA VAL A 187 8.13 -5.88 -15.21
C VAL A 187 9.03 -5.00 -16.05
N ALA A 188 10.10 -5.60 -16.58
CA ALA A 188 10.94 -4.95 -17.57
C ALA A 188 10.17 -4.77 -18.88
N GLN A 189 10.26 -3.58 -19.47
CA GLN A 189 9.73 -3.32 -20.80
C GLN A 189 10.81 -3.66 -21.83
N VAL A 190 10.68 -4.84 -22.44
CA VAL A 190 11.49 -5.25 -23.60
C VAL A 190 10.82 -4.81 -24.90
N ASP A 191 10.58 -3.50 -25.04
CA ASP A 191 10.25 -2.94 -26.35
C ASP A 191 11.55 -2.54 -27.03
N GLY A 192 11.96 -3.27 -28.08
CA GLY A 192 13.17 -3.00 -28.88
C GLY A 192 13.09 -1.73 -29.74
N GLY A 193 12.35 -0.71 -29.30
CA GLY A 193 12.22 0.57 -29.96
C GLY A 193 13.31 1.58 -29.58
N PRO A 194 13.39 2.73 -30.26
CA PRO A 194 14.42 3.76 -30.02
C PRO A 194 14.47 4.27 -28.58
N SER A 195 13.36 4.17 -27.83
CA SER A 195 13.24 4.53 -26.42
C SER A 195 14.04 3.64 -25.47
N ALA A 196 14.37 2.40 -25.85
CA ALA A 196 15.26 1.51 -25.08
C ALA A 196 16.72 2.00 -25.10
N MET A 197 17.09 2.83 -26.08
CA MET A 197 18.44 3.39 -26.22
C MET A 197 18.71 4.54 -25.23
N PHE A 198 17.66 5.20 -24.73
CA PHE A 198 17.73 6.34 -23.81
C PHE A 198 17.29 6.00 -22.38
N ASN A 199 16.64 4.87 -22.17
CA ASN A 199 16.29 4.37 -20.84
C ASN A 199 16.66 2.88 -20.76
N PRO A 200 17.86 2.54 -20.25
CA PRO A 200 18.42 1.19 -20.35
C PRO A 200 17.66 0.13 -19.52
N ASP A 201 16.73 0.53 -18.65
CA ASP A 201 15.90 -0.41 -17.88
C ASP A 201 14.50 0.19 -17.57
N PRO A 202 13.62 0.36 -18.58
CA PRO A 202 12.29 0.92 -18.37
C PRO A 202 11.42 -0.11 -17.65
N LYS A 203 11.21 0.09 -16.36
CA LYS A 203 10.34 -0.74 -15.53
C LYS A 203 8.94 -0.15 -15.46
N LYS A 204 7.93 -0.99 -15.67
CA LYS A 204 6.52 -0.59 -15.54
C LYS A 204 5.79 -1.45 -14.50
N PRO A 205 4.90 -0.86 -13.70
CA PRO A 205 4.03 -1.62 -12.80
C PRO A 205 3.07 -2.51 -13.58
N ILE A 206 2.71 -3.65 -13.00
CA ILE A 206 1.77 -4.61 -13.58
C ILE A 206 0.32 -4.09 -13.47
N GLY A 207 -0.58 -4.55 -14.34
CA GLY A 207 -2.02 -4.21 -14.30
C GLY A 207 -2.44 -3.10 -15.27
N GLY A 208 -1.47 -2.36 -15.81
CA GLY A 208 -1.69 -1.34 -16.84
C GLY A 208 -2.65 -0.24 -16.37
N ASN A 209 -3.46 0.27 -17.30
CA ASN A 209 -4.33 1.42 -17.05
C ASN A 209 -5.41 1.16 -15.98
N ILE A 210 -5.76 -0.10 -15.71
CA ILE A 210 -6.81 -0.41 -14.73
C ILE A 210 -6.35 -0.06 -13.32
N ILE A 211 -5.19 -0.57 -12.89
CA ILE A 211 -4.64 -0.21 -11.58
C ILE A 211 -4.23 1.27 -11.57
N ALA A 212 -3.68 1.77 -12.68
CA ALA A 212 -3.25 3.16 -12.77
C ALA A 212 -4.39 4.16 -12.52
N HIS A 213 -5.58 3.93 -13.07
CA HIS A 213 -6.73 4.83 -12.86
C HIS A 213 -7.52 4.52 -11.58
N ALA A 214 -7.45 3.29 -11.07
CA ALA A 214 -8.19 2.90 -9.87
C ALA A 214 -7.45 3.26 -8.57
N SER A 215 -6.12 3.38 -8.61
CA SER A 215 -5.31 3.77 -7.45
C SER A 215 -5.27 5.30 -7.36
N THR A 216 -5.60 5.86 -6.21
CA THR A 216 -5.62 7.31 -6.00
C THR A 216 -4.21 7.87 -5.84
N THR A 217 -3.36 7.17 -5.10
CA THR A 217 -1.97 7.57 -4.87
C THR A 217 -1.05 6.41 -5.19
N ARG A 218 0.01 6.67 -5.94
CA ARG A 218 0.94 5.66 -6.44
C ARG A 218 2.35 6.03 -6.05
N ILE A 219 3.03 5.15 -5.32
CA ILE A 219 4.37 5.38 -4.80
C ILE A 219 5.33 4.39 -5.45
N SER A 220 6.33 4.92 -6.14
CA SER A 220 7.42 4.15 -6.72
C SER A 220 8.54 3.96 -5.69
N LEU A 221 8.92 2.72 -5.43
CA LEU A 221 9.99 2.38 -4.49
C LEU A 221 11.22 1.88 -5.23
N LYS A 222 12.38 2.43 -4.89
CA LYS A 222 13.69 2.05 -5.42
C LYS A 222 14.68 1.74 -4.29
N LYS A 223 15.65 0.88 -4.59
CA LYS A 223 16.72 0.55 -3.66
C LYS A 223 17.73 1.71 -3.57
N GLY A 224 18.01 2.19 -2.36
CA GLY A 224 19.08 3.14 -2.08
C GLY A 224 20.39 2.43 -1.67
N ARG A 225 21.25 3.13 -0.93
CA ARG A 225 22.51 2.59 -0.40
C ARG A 225 22.25 1.86 0.92
N GLY A 226 22.78 0.64 1.05
CA GLY A 226 22.63 -0.16 2.28
C GLY A 226 21.16 -0.41 2.65
N GLU A 227 20.76 0.12 3.80
CA GLU A 227 19.42 -0.03 4.37
C GLU A 227 18.43 1.04 3.87
N THR A 228 18.91 2.07 3.16
CA THR A 228 18.04 3.14 2.65
C THR A 228 17.31 2.74 1.37
N ARG A 229 16.16 3.36 1.17
CA ARG A 229 15.26 3.21 0.03
C ARG A 229 14.75 4.58 -0.38
N ILE A 230 14.42 4.72 -1.65
CA ILE A 230 13.85 5.95 -2.20
C ILE A 230 12.38 5.69 -2.49
N ALA A 231 11.51 6.57 -2.00
CA ALA A 231 10.10 6.61 -2.35
C ALA A 231 9.84 7.86 -3.20
N LYS A 232 9.18 7.69 -4.35
CA LYS A 232 8.77 8.79 -5.24
C LYS A 232 7.26 8.76 -5.44
N ILE A 233 6.60 9.91 -5.32
CA ILE A 233 5.21 10.08 -5.78
C ILE A 233 5.18 9.94 -7.29
N TYR A 234 4.54 8.88 -7.77
CA TYR A 234 4.40 8.57 -9.18
C TYR A 234 3.11 9.15 -9.77
N ASP A 235 2.04 9.15 -8.98
CA ASP A 235 0.74 9.72 -9.35
C ASP A 235 -0.05 10.04 -8.07
N SER A 236 -0.71 11.19 -8.05
CA SER A 236 -1.59 11.62 -6.95
C SER A 236 -2.45 12.81 -7.41
N PRO A 237 -3.72 12.90 -6.99
CA PRO A 237 -4.58 14.04 -7.34
C PRO A 237 -4.17 15.35 -6.66
N CYS A 238 -3.43 15.29 -5.54
CA CYS A 238 -3.13 16.46 -4.71
C CYS A 238 -1.64 16.63 -4.37
N LEU A 239 -0.84 15.56 -4.42
CA LEU A 239 0.57 15.62 -4.05
C LEU A 239 1.45 15.91 -5.28
N PRO A 240 2.40 16.84 -5.18
CA PRO A 240 3.34 17.10 -6.27
C PRO A 240 4.32 15.93 -6.44
N GLU A 241 4.82 15.74 -7.67
CA GLU A 241 5.93 14.81 -7.92
C GLU A 241 7.16 15.21 -7.10
N SER A 242 7.52 14.36 -6.16
CA SER A 242 8.67 14.51 -5.28
C SER A 242 9.14 13.14 -4.82
N ASP A 243 10.36 13.07 -4.31
CA ASP A 243 10.94 11.88 -3.73
C ASP A 243 11.61 12.14 -2.39
N THR A 244 11.78 11.07 -1.62
CA THR A 244 12.42 11.11 -0.30
C THR A 244 13.11 9.80 0.01
N LEU A 245 14.06 9.86 0.94
CA LEU A 245 14.75 8.70 1.50
C LEU A 245 14.08 8.22 2.78
N PHE A 246 13.97 6.90 2.91
CA PHE A 246 13.59 6.21 4.14
C PHE A 246 14.52 5.02 4.38
N ALA A 247 14.51 4.47 5.59
CA ALA A 247 15.31 3.32 5.97
C ALA A 247 14.45 2.15 6.45
N ILE A 248 14.97 0.94 6.26
CA ILE A 248 14.38 -0.30 6.76
C ILE A 248 15.27 -0.81 7.88
N GLY A 249 14.76 -0.81 9.11
CA GLY A 249 15.46 -1.34 10.30
C GLY A 249 14.80 -2.58 10.90
N GLU A 250 15.30 -3.01 12.05
CA GLU A 250 14.70 -4.10 12.82
C GLU A 250 13.32 -3.73 13.35
N GLU A 251 13.16 -2.47 13.76
CA GLU A 251 11.93 -1.85 14.28
C GLU A 251 10.98 -1.30 13.18
N GLY A 252 11.12 -1.80 11.95
CA GLY A 252 10.28 -1.42 10.81
C GLY A 252 10.83 -0.26 9.97
N ILE A 253 9.92 0.52 9.38
CA ILE A 253 10.24 1.68 8.55
C ILE A 253 10.55 2.90 9.40
N GLY A 254 11.65 3.59 9.11
CA GLY A 254 12.04 4.82 9.81
C GLY A 254 12.80 5.79 8.91
N ASP A 255 13.25 6.89 9.51
CA ASP A 255 14.05 7.89 8.81
C ASP A 255 15.50 7.40 8.62
N PRO A 256 16.18 7.80 7.53
CA PRO A 256 17.58 7.44 7.31
C PRO A 256 18.47 8.05 8.39
N ALA A 257 19.57 7.37 8.73
CA ALA A 257 20.53 7.89 9.68
C ALA A 257 21.19 9.18 9.12
N PRO A 258 21.60 10.15 9.96
CA PRO A 258 22.15 11.43 9.49
C PRO A 258 23.30 11.27 8.49
N LYS A 259 24.19 10.30 8.73
CA LYS A 259 25.34 9.95 7.86
C LYS A 259 24.95 9.53 6.43
N ASP A 260 23.72 9.07 6.24
CA ASP A 260 23.20 8.58 4.96
C ASP A 260 22.52 9.70 4.17
N MET A 261 22.27 10.88 4.77
CA MET A 261 21.70 12.06 4.12
C MET A 261 22.76 13.04 3.57
N GLU A 262 24.01 12.95 4.00
CA GLU A 262 25.08 13.92 3.65
C GLU A 262 25.83 13.60 2.34
N LYS A 263 25.43 12.56 1.59
CA LYS A 263 26.21 12.04 0.44
C LYS A 263 25.48 12.04 -0.90
N ASP A 264 24.52 12.94 -1.04
CA ASP A 264 23.84 13.24 -2.31
C ASP A 264 24.57 14.36 -3.08
#